data_AF-A0A1W2ESS7-F1
#
_entry.id   AF-A0A1W2ESS7-F1
#
_cell.length_a   1.000
_cell.length_b   1.000
_cell.length_c   1.000
_cell.angle_alpha   90.00
_cell.angle_beta   90.00
_cell.angle_gamma   90.00
#
_symmetry.space_group_name_H-M   'P 1'
#
loop_
_entity.id
_entity.type
_entity.pdbx_description
1 polymer ?
#
loop_
_entity_poly.entity_id
_entity_poly.type
_entity_poly.pdbx_seq_one_letter_code
_entity_poly.pdbx_strand_id
1 'polypeptide(L)'
;MTELEILTALSPKHRVGALAFGQDPFSGPQSTLSVDEEIHFKRENDLKKIARYVRLVDCIDDDEIDEFRGTLSPDDLFNILVPSLSPAGGARPKALVTYDGVEWIAKFPKRGDRWDEPLIEHACMTLAQECGIAVAETRIIQEESSNILLVKRFDKDNIGNPLHLASGFTIADFIEDQT
;
A
#
# COMPACT_ATOMS: atom_id res chain seq x y z
N MET A 1 18.05 -6.92 -7.43
CA MET A 1 17.53 -5.82 -6.61
C MET A 1 17.27 -6.39 -5.22
N THR A 2 17.86 -5.83 -4.18
CA THR A 2 17.67 -6.27 -2.79
C THR A 2 16.38 -5.68 -2.20
N GLU A 3 15.87 -6.24 -1.09
CA GLU A 3 14.70 -5.69 -0.38
C GLU A 3 14.94 -4.23 0.05
N LEU A 4 16.16 -3.92 0.53
CA LEU A 4 16.57 -2.57 0.90
C LEU A 4 16.57 -1.62 -0.31
N GLU A 5 17.04 -2.08 -1.47
CA GLU A 5 16.96 -1.31 -2.72
C GLU A 5 15.51 -1.02 -3.10
N ILE A 6 14.58 -1.98 -2.94
CA ILE A 6 13.15 -1.79 -3.22
C ILE A 6 12.51 -0.80 -2.23
N LEU A 7 12.84 -0.90 -0.94
CA LEU A 7 12.36 0.01 0.12
C LEU A 7 12.83 1.46 -0.09
N THR A 8 14.02 1.64 -0.67
CA THR A 8 14.61 2.95 -0.95
C THR A 8 14.34 3.44 -2.37
N ALA A 9 13.86 2.57 -3.27
CA ALA A 9 13.45 2.87 -4.64
C ALA A 9 12.24 3.79 -4.73
N LEU A 10 11.33 3.72 -3.75
CA LEU A 10 10.10 4.50 -3.78
C LEU A 10 10.42 5.99 -3.71
N SER A 11 10.18 6.68 -4.82
CA SER A 11 10.33 8.13 -4.95
C SER A 11 9.62 8.85 -3.79
N PRO A 12 10.25 9.88 -3.20
CA PRO A 12 9.64 10.69 -2.14
C PRO A 12 8.25 11.22 -2.49
N LYS A 13 7.97 11.43 -3.78
CA LYS A 13 6.65 11.90 -4.27
C LYS A 13 5.53 10.90 -4.03
N HIS A 14 5.81 9.60 -4.05
CA HIS A 14 4.79 8.55 -3.91
C HIS A 14 4.71 7.99 -2.49
N ARG A 15 5.69 8.27 -1.63
CA ARG A 15 5.71 7.81 -0.24
C ARG A 15 4.58 8.46 0.60
N VAL A 16 4.08 7.72 1.60
CA VAL A 16 3.15 8.22 2.63
C VAL A 16 3.85 8.07 3.99
N GLY A 17 3.95 9.14 4.77
CA GLY A 17 4.23 9.09 6.22
C GLY A 17 5.57 8.49 6.70
N ALA A 18 6.41 7.94 5.82
CA ALA A 18 7.67 7.31 6.20
C ALA A 18 8.88 8.25 6.04
N LEU A 19 9.87 8.10 6.93
CA LEU A 19 11.18 8.75 6.79
C LEU A 19 11.77 8.41 5.42
N ALA A 20 12.24 9.42 4.70
CA ALA A 20 12.97 9.23 3.46
C ALA A 20 14.46 9.44 3.72
N PHE A 21 15.29 8.64 3.04
CA PHE A 21 16.74 8.68 3.18
C PHE A 21 17.35 9.18 1.86
N GLY A 22 18.49 9.88 1.96
CA GLY A 22 19.30 10.28 0.82
C GLY A 22 20.65 9.57 0.85
N GLN A 23 21.46 9.73 -0.20
CA GLN A 23 22.81 9.19 -0.21
C GLN A 23 23.71 9.83 0.85
N ASP A 24 23.40 11.06 1.27
CA ASP A 24 24.14 11.78 2.30
C ASP A 24 23.21 12.72 3.10
N PRO A 25 23.64 13.18 4.30
CA PRO A 25 22.85 14.05 5.16
C PRO A 25 22.58 15.46 4.61
N PHE A 26 23.34 15.93 3.62
CA PHE A 26 23.28 17.31 3.11
C PHE A 26 22.39 17.45 1.87
N SER A 27 22.32 16.43 1.03
CA SER A 27 21.48 16.41 -0.18
C SER A 27 19.99 16.19 0.09
N GLY A 28 19.65 15.84 1.34
CA GLY A 28 18.29 15.53 1.75
C GLY A 28 17.77 14.21 1.19
N PRO A 29 16.51 13.84 1.49
CA PRO A 29 15.92 12.60 1.02
C PRO A 29 15.79 12.56 -0.51
N GLN A 30 16.41 11.55 -1.13
CA GLN A 30 16.39 11.35 -2.58
C GLN A 30 16.28 9.85 -2.89
N SER A 31 15.58 9.48 -3.96
CA SER A 31 15.60 8.10 -4.44
C SER A 31 17.02 7.72 -4.86
N THR A 32 17.53 6.62 -4.34
CA THR A 32 18.85 6.08 -4.71
C THR A 32 18.82 5.37 -6.06
N LEU A 33 17.63 5.06 -6.56
CA LEU A 33 17.41 4.52 -7.88
C LEU A 33 17.01 5.66 -8.83
N SER A 34 17.76 5.80 -9.93
CA SER A 34 17.43 6.65 -11.09
C SER A 34 16.27 6.10 -11.91
N VAL A 35 15.43 5.28 -11.27
CA VAL A 35 14.23 4.70 -11.84
C VAL A 35 13.15 5.76 -11.71
N ASP A 36 13.10 6.64 -12.71
CA ASP A 36 11.91 7.43 -13.05
C ASP A 36 10.80 6.53 -13.62
N GLU A 37 10.96 5.20 -13.60
CA GLU A 37 9.85 4.27 -13.81
C GLU A 37 8.95 4.37 -12.58
N GLU A 38 8.09 5.38 -12.63
CA GLU A 38 6.87 5.47 -11.87
C GLU A 38 6.31 4.04 -11.69
N ILE A 39 6.24 3.57 -10.45
CA ILE A 39 5.68 2.25 -10.15
C ILE A 39 4.20 2.31 -10.47
N HIS A 40 3.88 1.99 -11.72
CA HIS A 40 2.56 2.22 -12.26
C HIS A 40 1.81 0.91 -12.41
N PHE A 41 0.83 0.71 -11.55
CA PHE A 41 -0.18 -0.32 -11.76
C PHE A 41 -1.34 0.25 -12.58
N LYS A 42 -1.06 0.56 -13.85
CA LYS A 42 -1.97 1.34 -14.71
C LYS A 42 -3.29 0.64 -15.00
N ARG A 43 -3.37 -0.69 -14.86
CA ARG A 43 -4.53 -1.49 -15.29
C ARG A 43 -5.02 -2.41 -14.19
N GLU A 44 -6.28 -2.80 -14.31
CA GLU A 44 -6.95 -3.73 -13.39
C GLU A 44 -6.23 -5.09 -13.29
N ASN A 45 -5.69 -5.60 -14.41
CA ASN A 45 -4.95 -6.86 -14.41
C ASN A 45 -3.68 -6.82 -13.56
N ASP A 46 -3.06 -5.64 -13.42
CA ASP A 46 -1.86 -5.49 -12.61
C ASP A 46 -2.23 -5.62 -11.11
N LEU A 47 -3.39 -5.09 -10.71
CA LEU A 47 -3.96 -5.26 -9.35
C LEU A 47 -4.33 -6.72 -9.04
N LYS A 48 -4.90 -7.44 -10.01
CA LYS A 48 -5.21 -8.88 -9.85
C LYS A 48 -3.94 -9.72 -9.70
N LYS A 49 -2.86 -9.35 -10.40
CA LYS A 49 -1.55 -10.00 -10.24
C LYS A 49 -1.03 -9.82 -8.79
N ILE A 50 -1.13 -8.59 -8.26
CA ILE A 50 -0.75 -8.31 -6.87
C ILE A 50 -1.62 -9.09 -5.89
N ALA A 51 -2.94 -9.11 -6.06
CA ALA A 51 -3.84 -9.84 -5.18
C ALA A 51 -3.50 -11.33 -5.09
N ARG A 52 -3.12 -11.94 -6.22
CA ARG A 52 -2.61 -13.32 -6.25
C ARG A 52 -1.34 -13.49 -5.41
N TYR A 53 -0.39 -12.57 -5.51
CA TYR A 53 0.83 -12.62 -4.71
C TYR A 53 0.58 -12.40 -3.23
N VAL A 54 -0.26 -11.43 -2.88
CA VAL A 54 -0.67 -11.17 -1.50
C VAL A 54 -1.27 -12.44 -0.89
N ARG A 55 -2.19 -13.11 -1.60
CA ARG A 55 -2.76 -14.38 -1.12
C ARG A 55 -1.72 -15.48 -0.95
N LEU A 56 -0.75 -15.56 -1.85
CA LEU A 56 0.31 -16.57 -1.77
C LEU A 56 1.19 -16.35 -0.54
N VAL A 57 1.63 -15.11 -0.31
CA VAL A 57 2.43 -14.72 0.85
C VAL A 57 1.67 -14.94 2.15
N ASP A 58 0.39 -14.58 2.18
CA ASP A 58 -0.48 -14.74 3.34
C ASP A 58 -0.82 -16.21 3.65
N CYS A 59 -0.48 -17.14 2.73
CA CYS A 59 -0.57 -18.58 2.96
C CYS A 59 0.75 -19.23 3.43
N ILE A 60 1.86 -18.49 3.41
CA ILE A 60 3.19 -18.99 3.76
C ILE A 60 3.44 -18.69 5.24
N ASP A 61 3.99 -19.67 5.96
CA ASP A 61 4.37 -19.50 7.36
C ASP A 61 5.65 -18.64 7.46
N ASP A 62 5.78 -17.85 8.53
CA ASP A 62 6.83 -16.82 8.66
C ASP A 62 8.26 -17.38 8.50
N ASP A 63 8.49 -18.64 8.89
CA ASP A 63 9.77 -19.34 8.76
C ASP A 63 10.09 -19.83 7.33
N GLU A 64 9.09 -19.89 6.45
CA GLU A 64 9.23 -20.31 5.05
C GLU A 64 9.32 -19.11 4.07
N ILE A 65 9.07 -17.88 4.55
CA ILE A 65 9.03 -16.67 3.72
C ILE A 65 10.35 -16.44 2.96
N ASP A 66 11.49 -16.64 3.60
CA ASP A 66 12.81 -16.37 2.99
C ASP A 66 13.17 -17.41 1.92
N GLU A 67 12.80 -18.67 2.12
CA GLU A 67 12.95 -19.70 1.09
C GLU A 67 12.07 -19.39 -0.11
N PHE A 68 10.80 -19.07 0.14
CA PHE A 68 9.87 -18.66 -0.91
C PHE A 68 10.38 -17.46 -1.70
N ARG A 69 10.90 -16.43 -1.02
CA ARG A 69 11.52 -15.25 -1.66
C ARG A 69 12.66 -15.63 -2.60
N GLY A 70 13.48 -16.62 -2.22
CA GLY A 70 14.58 -17.14 -3.05
C GLY A 70 14.14 -17.79 -4.36
N THR A 71 12.87 -18.19 -4.47
CA THR A 71 12.32 -18.81 -5.70
C THR A 71 11.78 -17.82 -6.72
N LEU A 72 11.64 -16.54 -6.34
CA LEU A 72 10.96 -15.54 -7.15
C LEU A 72 11.88 -14.87 -8.15
N SER A 73 11.31 -14.50 -9.31
CA SER A 73 11.97 -13.57 -10.21
C SER A 73 12.05 -12.17 -9.57
N PRO A 74 12.98 -11.30 -9.99
CA PRO A 74 13.05 -9.92 -9.51
C PRO A 74 11.73 -9.15 -9.64
N ASP A 75 10.99 -9.38 -10.73
CA ASP A 75 9.69 -8.74 -10.98
C ASP A 75 8.62 -9.24 -10.00
N ASP A 76 8.65 -10.52 -9.66
CA ASP A 76 7.67 -11.10 -8.73
C ASP A 76 7.98 -10.69 -7.29
N LEU A 77 9.26 -10.65 -6.92
CA LEU A 77 9.72 -10.11 -5.64
C LEU A 77 9.28 -8.65 -5.48
N PHE A 78 9.41 -7.85 -6.53
CA PHE A 78 8.94 -6.47 -6.55
C PHE A 78 7.41 -6.38 -6.35
N ASN A 79 6.62 -7.18 -7.06
CA ASN A 79 5.16 -7.22 -6.92
C ASN A 79 4.69 -7.70 -5.53
N ILE A 80 5.51 -8.48 -4.82
CA ILE A 80 5.26 -8.94 -3.44
C ILE A 80 5.65 -7.89 -2.41
N LEU A 81 6.81 -7.24 -2.59
CA LEU A 81 7.33 -6.30 -1.60
C LEU A 81 6.56 -4.98 -1.63
N VAL A 82 6.12 -4.48 -2.79
CA VAL A 82 5.38 -3.22 -2.91
C VAL A 82 4.14 -3.13 -2.01
N PRO A 83 3.28 -4.17 -1.92
CA PRO A 83 2.20 -4.27 -0.92
C PRO A 83 2.63 -4.38 0.55
N SER A 84 3.89 -4.73 0.81
CA SER A 84 4.46 -4.79 2.16
C SER A 84 5.15 -3.47 2.56
N LEU A 85 5.32 -2.52 1.64
CA LEU A 85 5.97 -1.22 1.88
C LEU A 85 5.11 -0.25 2.70
N SER A 86 3.88 -0.60 3.05
CA SER A 86 3.04 0.26 3.89
C SER A 86 3.28 -0.06 5.37
N PRO A 87 3.92 0.84 6.14
CA PRO A 87 4.27 0.59 7.54
C PRO A 87 3.01 0.66 8.39
N ALA A 88 2.37 -0.48 8.63
CA ALA A 88 1.46 -0.63 9.76
C ALA A 88 1.54 -2.09 10.23
N GLY A 89 2.03 -2.29 11.46
CA GLY A 89 2.21 -3.59 12.07
C GLY A 89 0.95 -4.44 12.05
N GLY A 90 1.09 -5.75 11.85
CA GLY A 90 0.03 -6.76 11.96
C GLY A 90 -1.20 -6.59 11.04
N ALA A 91 -1.23 -5.53 10.23
CA ALA A 91 -2.40 -5.04 9.53
C ALA A 91 -2.57 -5.71 8.17
N ARG A 92 -3.83 -5.78 7.72
CA ARG A 92 -4.27 -6.28 6.41
C ARG A 92 -3.38 -5.73 5.27
N PRO A 93 -2.99 -6.56 4.26
CA PRO A 93 -2.04 -6.16 3.22
C PRO A 93 -2.54 -4.97 2.39
N LYS A 94 -1.63 -4.06 1.99
CA LYS A 94 -2.00 -2.84 1.26
C LYS A 94 -0.88 -2.27 0.39
N ALA A 95 -1.19 -1.84 -0.82
CA ALA A 95 -0.21 -1.29 -1.77
C ALA A 95 -0.55 0.14 -2.20
N LEU A 96 0.48 0.91 -2.54
CA LEU A 96 0.31 2.17 -3.27
C LEU A 96 0.23 1.87 -4.77
N VAL A 97 -0.81 2.36 -5.43
CA VAL A 97 -1.08 2.03 -6.84
C VAL A 97 -1.56 3.26 -7.62
N THR A 98 -1.23 3.33 -8.91
CA THR A 98 -1.74 4.36 -9.81
C THR A 98 -2.71 3.75 -10.82
N TYR A 99 -4.01 3.93 -10.61
CA TYR A 99 -5.08 3.35 -11.42
C TYR A 99 -5.89 4.48 -12.09
N ASP A 100 -6.09 4.38 -13.41
CA ASP A 100 -6.69 5.44 -14.25
C ASP A 100 -6.04 6.83 -14.07
N GLY A 101 -4.71 6.87 -13.87
CA GLY A 101 -3.96 8.12 -13.69
C GLY A 101 -4.14 8.78 -12.33
N VAL A 102 -4.81 8.13 -11.38
CA VAL A 102 -5.01 8.59 -10.01
C VAL A 102 -4.24 7.70 -9.04
N GLU A 103 -3.68 8.26 -7.98
CA GLU A 103 -3.01 7.50 -6.93
C GLU A 103 -3.99 7.00 -5.85
N TRP A 104 -3.90 5.72 -5.53
CA TRP A 104 -4.75 5.01 -4.58
C TRP A 104 -3.91 4.22 -3.58
N ILE A 105 -4.53 3.90 -2.45
CA ILE A 105 -4.13 2.82 -1.57
C ILE A 105 -5.04 1.64 -1.88
N ALA A 106 -4.49 0.56 -2.42
CA ALA A 106 -5.18 -0.71 -2.57
C ALA A 106 -5.10 -1.49 -1.26
N LYS A 107 -6.24 -1.97 -0.76
CA LYS A 107 -6.36 -2.83 0.41
C LYS A 107 -6.84 -4.20 -0.03
N PHE A 108 -6.08 -5.22 0.34
CA PHE A 108 -6.31 -6.60 -0.07
C PHE A 108 -6.95 -7.40 1.08
N PRO A 109 -7.73 -8.44 0.80
CA PRO A 109 -8.20 -9.37 1.83
C PRO A 109 -7.03 -10.06 2.54
N LYS A 110 -7.26 -10.48 3.79
CA LYS A 110 -6.34 -11.30 4.59
C LYS A 110 -6.91 -12.71 4.78
N ARG A 111 -6.03 -13.69 4.94
CA ARG A 111 -6.31 -15.09 5.25
C ARG A 111 -6.95 -15.14 6.62
N GLY A 112 -8.06 -15.87 6.70
CA GLY A 112 -8.85 -15.95 7.93
C GLY A 112 -9.87 -14.82 8.09
N ASP A 113 -9.98 -13.90 7.13
CA ASP A 113 -11.09 -12.95 7.10
C ASP A 113 -12.43 -13.71 7.09
N ARG A 114 -13.28 -13.43 8.08
CA ARG A 114 -14.61 -14.07 8.21
C ARG A 114 -15.59 -13.59 7.13
N TRP A 115 -15.36 -12.38 6.62
CA TRP A 115 -16.21 -11.70 5.65
C TRP A 115 -15.35 -11.00 4.60
N ASP A 116 -15.97 -10.54 3.50
CA ASP A 116 -15.28 -9.67 2.54
C ASP A 116 -15.11 -8.27 3.14
N GLU A 117 -14.02 -8.12 3.89
CA GLU A 117 -13.70 -6.92 4.62
C GLU A 117 -13.43 -5.70 3.74
N PRO A 118 -12.72 -5.81 2.59
CA PRO A 118 -12.64 -4.73 1.61
C PRO A 118 -14.01 -4.22 1.15
N LEU A 119 -14.97 -5.14 0.91
CA LEU A 119 -16.33 -4.75 0.52
C LEU A 119 -17.11 -4.11 1.67
N ILE A 120 -16.96 -4.62 2.89
CA ILE A 120 -17.56 -4.01 4.09
C ILE A 120 -17.01 -2.59 4.29
N GLU A 121 -15.69 -2.41 4.19
CA GLU A 121 -15.08 -1.09 4.33
C GLU A 121 -15.60 -0.11 3.27
N HIS A 122 -15.74 -0.55 2.01
CA HIS A 122 -16.37 0.26 0.97
C HIS A 122 -17.81 0.66 1.33
N ALA A 123 -18.64 -0.29 1.75
CA ALA A 123 -20.02 -0.02 2.14
C ALA A 123 -20.12 0.97 3.31
N CYS A 124 -19.24 0.84 4.31
CA CYS A 124 -19.15 1.77 5.42
C CYS A 124 -18.75 3.19 4.97
N MET A 125 -17.79 3.31 4.06
CA MET A 125 -17.36 4.59 3.48
C MET A 125 -18.49 5.25 2.67
N THR A 126 -19.23 4.45 1.88
CA THR A 126 -20.42 4.92 1.16
C THR A 126 -21.50 5.44 2.11
N LEU A 127 -21.82 4.68 3.17
CA LEU A 127 -22.81 5.10 4.16
C LEU A 127 -22.38 6.39 4.87
N ALA A 128 -21.10 6.50 5.25
CA ALA A 128 -20.57 7.71 5.87
C ALA A 128 -20.70 8.93 4.94
N GLN A 129 -20.42 8.76 3.64
CA GLN A 129 -20.62 9.80 2.64
C GLN A 129 -22.10 10.23 2.53
N GLU A 130 -23.04 9.27 2.49
CA GLU A 130 -24.48 9.55 2.46
C GLU A 130 -24.95 10.30 3.72
N CYS A 131 -24.27 10.09 4.84
CA CYS A 131 -24.50 10.80 6.09
C CYS A 131 -23.83 12.19 6.15
N GLY A 132 -23.15 12.63 5.08
CA GLY A 132 -22.47 13.93 5.01
C GLY A 132 -21.11 13.99 5.72
N ILE A 133 -20.53 12.83 6.08
CA ILE A 133 -19.18 12.76 6.62
C ILE A 133 -18.18 12.90 5.47
N ALA A 134 -17.16 13.74 5.66
CA ALA A 134 -16.07 13.85 4.70
C ALA A 134 -15.24 12.55 4.70
N VAL A 135 -15.26 11.84 3.57
CA VAL A 135 -14.55 10.57 3.37
C VAL A 135 -13.74 10.60 2.08
N ALA A 136 -12.71 9.75 2.02
CA ALA A 136 -11.97 9.51 0.79
C ALA A 136 -12.85 8.80 -0.26
N GLU A 137 -12.64 9.10 -1.54
CA GLU A 137 -13.26 8.36 -2.64
C GLU A 137 -12.81 6.90 -2.57
N THR A 138 -13.74 5.96 -2.72
CA THR A 138 -13.44 4.52 -2.73
C THR A 138 -13.99 3.83 -3.98
N ARG A 139 -13.32 2.78 -4.44
CA ARG A 139 -13.75 1.91 -5.54
C ARG A 139 -13.46 0.45 -5.23
N ILE A 140 -14.26 -0.44 -5.79
CA ILE A 140 -14.04 -1.89 -5.70
C ILE A 140 -13.53 -2.42 -7.03
N ILE A 141 -12.45 -3.20 -6.99
CA ILE A 141 -12.05 -4.08 -8.08
C ILE A 141 -12.55 -5.49 -7.74
N GLN A 142 -13.42 -6.01 -8.60
CA GLN A 142 -14.01 -7.33 -8.42
C GLN A 142 -13.04 -8.44 -8.82
N GLU A 143 -12.98 -9.47 -7.99
CA GLU A 143 -12.24 -10.70 -8.25
C GLU A 143 -13.10 -11.92 -7.89
N GLU A 144 -12.76 -13.09 -8.40
CA GLU A 144 -13.54 -14.32 -8.21
C GLU A 144 -13.62 -14.75 -6.75
N SER A 145 -12.56 -14.54 -5.96
CA SER A 145 -12.48 -15.02 -4.58
C SER A 145 -12.73 -13.95 -3.52
N SER A 146 -12.40 -12.69 -3.81
CA SER A 146 -12.43 -11.61 -2.82
C SER A 146 -12.15 -10.25 -3.47
N ASN A 147 -12.82 -9.19 -3.00
CA ASN A 147 -12.70 -7.87 -3.59
C ASN A 147 -11.43 -7.13 -3.14
N ILE A 148 -10.93 -6.22 -3.98
CA ILE A 148 -9.87 -5.27 -3.63
C ILE A 148 -10.50 -3.90 -3.46
N LEU A 149 -10.22 -3.25 -2.33
CA LEU A 149 -10.67 -1.88 -2.06
C LEU A 149 -9.59 -0.89 -2.49
N LEU A 150 -9.94 0.03 -3.38
CA LEU A 150 -9.13 1.21 -3.69
C LEU A 150 -9.63 2.39 -2.86
N VAL A 151 -8.74 3.03 -2.10
CA VAL A 151 -8.99 4.28 -1.38
C VAL A 151 -8.15 5.37 -2.01
N LYS A 152 -8.79 6.42 -2.55
CA LYS A 152 -8.07 7.52 -3.20
C LYS A 152 -7.22 8.26 -2.18
N ARG A 153 -5.98 8.57 -2.55
CA ARG A 153 -5.09 9.36 -1.69
C ARG A 153 -5.65 10.76 -1.48
N PHE A 154 -5.81 11.14 -0.22
CA PHE A 154 -6.23 12.48 0.21
C PHE A 154 -5.05 13.31 0.76
N ASP A 155 -3.88 12.70 0.90
CA ASP A 155 -2.63 13.36 1.28
C ASP A 155 -1.90 13.96 0.06
N LYS A 156 -2.65 14.28 -1.00
CA LYS A 156 -2.18 14.83 -2.27
C LYS A 156 -3.06 15.99 -2.69
N ASP A 157 -2.45 17.04 -3.24
CA ASP A 157 -3.20 18.12 -3.89
C ASP A 157 -3.67 17.72 -5.31
N ASN A 158 -4.43 18.60 -5.96
CA ASN A 158 -5.01 18.36 -7.29
C ASN A 158 -3.97 18.20 -8.41
N ILE A 159 -2.70 18.51 -8.15
CA ILE A 159 -1.58 18.44 -9.11
C ILE A 159 -0.60 17.31 -8.69
N GLY A 160 -0.93 16.55 -7.64
CA GLY A 160 -0.17 15.39 -7.17
C GLY A 160 0.95 15.72 -6.18
N ASN A 161 1.02 16.95 -5.66
CA ASN A 161 2.00 17.30 -4.63
C ASN A 161 1.60 16.72 -3.27
N PRO A 162 2.55 16.23 -2.47
CA PRO A 162 2.30 15.78 -1.10
C PRO A 162 1.71 16.88 -0.21
N LEU A 163 0.67 16.54 0.55
CA LEU A 163 0.15 17.31 1.66
C LEU A 163 0.61 16.66 2.97
N HIS A 164 1.06 17.45 3.93
CA HIS A 164 1.47 16.92 5.23
C HIS A 164 0.27 16.35 5.99
N LEU A 165 0.46 15.15 6.52
CA LEU A 165 -0.52 14.32 7.21
C LEU A 165 0.13 13.80 8.50
N ALA A 166 -0.60 13.86 9.61
CA ALA A 166 -0.26 13.15 10.84
C ALA A 166 -1.51 12.44 11.36
N SER A 167 -1.35 11.22 11.85
CA SER A 167 -2.48 10.47 12.42
C SER A 167 -2.88 11.06 13.77
N GLY A 168 -4.15 10.91 14.15
CA GLY A 168 -4.61 11.31 15.49
C GLY A 168 -3.86 10.58 16.60
N PHE A 169 -3.48 9.32 16.38
CA PHE A 169 -2.69 8.52 17.32
C PHE A 169 -1.32 9.15 17.59
N THR A 170 -0.63 9.58 16.52
CA THR A 170 0.65 10.29 16.59
C THR A 170 0.53 11.63 17.33
N ILE A 171 -0.54 12.39 17.06
CA ILE A 171 -0.77 13.70 17.69
C ILE A 171 -1.14 13.56 19.17
N ALA A 172 -1.86 12.51 19.52
CA ALA A 172 -2.33 12.26 20.87
C ALA A 172 -1.28 11.56 21.78
N ASP A 173 -0.08 11.29 21.25
CA ASP A 173 1.04 10.64 21.97
C ASP A 173 0.64 9.29 22.62
N PHE A 174 -0.23 8.54 21.94
CA PHE A 174 -0.58 7.19 22.37
C PHE A 174 0.56 6.21 22.06
N ILE A 175 0.75 5.23 22.95
CA ILE A 175 1.73 4.14 22.82
C ILE A 175 0.94 2.83 22.62
N GLU A 176 1.28 2.07 21.58
CA GLU A 176 0.53 0.89 21.12
C GLU A 176 0.46 -0.27 22.15
N ASP A 177 1.33 -0.28 23.17
CA ASP A 177 1.54 -1.43 24.07
C ASP A 177 0.92 -1.32 25.49
N GLN A 178 -0.22 -0.62 25.67
CA GLN A 178 -0.87 -0.52 27.00
C GLN A 178 -2.23 -1.23 27.15
N THR A 179 -2.60 -2.16 26.28
CA THR A 179 -3.84 -2.95 26.43
C THR A 179 -3.65 -4.43 26.16
#